data_AF-A0A914LB61-F1
#
_entry.id   AF-A0A914LB61-F1
#
_cell.length_a   1.000
_cell.length_b   1.000
_cell.length_c   1.000
_cell.angle_alpha   90.00
_cell.angle_beta   90.00
_cell.angle_gamma   90.00
#
_symmetry.space_group_name_H-M   'P 1'
#
loop_
_entity.id
_entity.type
_entity.pdbx_description
1 polymer ?
#
loop_
_entity_poly.entity_id
_entity_poly.type
_entity_poly.pdbx_seq_one_letter_code
_entity_poly.pdbx_strand_id
1 'polypeptide(L)'
;MGYATFPYFTTVLSIFNVVLIILQQPYKYFKINFSWKDDRNILIALELGGQDLETYYHERVPQHGRRRAKSNEAFLIKIIKGAALALAQFHKYGGHNDIKDDNFIVSLDQDTNADVIDVKLIDFNTSHLSDVV
;
A
#
# COMPACT_ATOMS: atom_id res chain seq x y z
N MET A 1 3.09 -55.04 -30.66
CA MET A 1 2.75 -53.61 -30.58
C MET A 1 2.66 -53.24 -29.10
N GLY A 2 3.72 -52.64 -28.55
CA GLY A 2 3.76 -52.20 -27.16
C GLY A 2 4.04 -50.71 -27.15
N TYR A 3 3.10 -49.92 -26.63
CA TYR A 3 3.32 -48.49 -26.43
C TYR A 3 3.90 -48.28 -25.04
N ALA A 4 5.08 -47.68 -25.00
CA ALA A 4 5.72 -47.21 -23.79
C ALA A 4 4.89 -46.06 -23.19
N THR A 5 4.51 -46.20 -21.92
CA THR A 5 3.90 -45.15 -21.13
C THR A 5 5.00 -44.20 -20.63
N PHE A 6 4.97 -42.95 -21.09
CA PHE A 6 5.74 -41.84 -20.52
C PHE A 6 4.95 -41.23 -19.36
N PRO A 7 5.51 -41.07 -18.15
CA PRO A 7 4.84 -40.38 -17.05
C PRO A 7 5.41 -38.96 -16.92
N TYR A 8 4.95 -38.02 -17.73
CA TYR A 8 5.17 -36.59 -17.44
C TYR A 8 3.94 -35.79 -17.88
N PHE A 9 3.60 -34.79 -17.07
CA PHE A 9 2.44 -33.88 -17.13
C PHE A 9 1.24 -34.26 -16.26
N THR A 10 1.48 -34.34 -14.97
CA THR A 10 0.48 -34.09 -13.92
C THR A 10 1.06 -33.08 -12.93
N THR A 11 1.14 -31.80 -13.31
CA THR A 11 1.18 -30.63 -12.38
C THR A 11 1.22 -29.33 -13.20
N VAL A 12 0.08 -28.88 -13.71
CA VAL A 12 -0.12 -27.47 -14.10
C VAL A 12 -1.48 -27.04 -13.55
N LEU A 13 -1.61 -27.04 -12.22
CA LEU A 13 -2.83 -26.58 -11.55
C LEU A 13 -2.56 -26.32 -10.05
N SER A 14 -1.58 -25.45 -9.72
CA SER A 14 -1.41 -24.98 -8.33
C SER A 14 -0.47 -23.76 -8.23
N ILE A 15 -0.73 -22.61 -8.87
CA ILE A 15 0.08 -21.40 -8.57
C ILE A 15 -0.68 -20.06 -8.67
N PHE A 16 -1.98 -20.00 -8.33
CA PHE A 16 -2.65 -18.69 -8.23
C PHE A 16 -3.54 -18.62 -7.00
N ASN A 17 -2.92 -18.51 -5.82
CA ASN A 17 -3.63 -18.02 -4.64
C ASN A 17 -3.57 -16.49 -4.67
N VAL A 18 -4.66 -15.86 -5.14
CA VAL A 18 -4.88 -14.43 -4.94
C VAL A 18 -5.33 -14.25 -3.48
N VAL A 19 -4.46 -13.72 -2.63
CA VAL A 19 -4.82 -13.37 -1.25
C VAL A 19 -5.41 -11.97 -1.25
N LEU A 20 -6.74 -11.86 -1.16
CA LEU A 20 -7.41 -10.59 -1.00
C LEU A 20 -7.47 -10.23 0.50
N ILE A 21 -6.64 -9.29 0.96
CA ILE A 21 -6.77 -8.73 2.31
C ILE A 21 -7.85 -7.64 2.27
N ILE A 22 -9.01 -7.94 2.83
CA ILE A 22 -10.18 -7.04 2.86
C ILE A 22 -10.14 -6.22 4.14
N LEU A 23 -9.90 -4.91 4.05
CA LEU A 23 -10.20 -3.96 5.13
C LEU A 23 -11.49 -3.21 4.75
N GLN A 24 -12.55 -3.36 5.55
CA GLN A 24 -13.89 -2.86 5.23
C GLN A 24 -14.00 -1.32 5.27
N GLN A 25 -14.84 -0.80 4.35
CA GLN A 25 -15.30 0.56 4.04
C GLN A 25 -15.39 1.58 5.22
N PRO A 26 -15.24 2.91 4.96
CA PRO A 26 -15.59 3.62 3.72
C PRO A 26 -14.43 3.96 2.77
N TYR A 27 -13.27 3.32 2.90
CA TYR A 27 -12.09 3.69 2.09
C TYR A 27 -11.66 2.59 1.12
N LYS A 28 -11.08 3.02 -0.02
CA LYS A 28 -10.66 2.17 -1.14
C LYS A 28 -9.70 1.07 -0.68
N TYR A 29 -9.98 -0.15 -1.12
CA TYR A 29 -9.28 -1.39 -0.76
C TYR A 29 -7.82 -1.39 -1.19
N PHE A 30 -6.95 -2.05 -0.42
CA PHE A 30 -5.59 -2.39 -0.83
C PHE A 30 -5.59 -3.78 -1.47
N LYS A 31 -5.30 -3.87 -2.78
CA LYS A 31 -5.38 -5.14 -3.53
C LYS A 31 -4.00 -5.77 -3.70
N ILE A 32 -3.82 -6.99 -3.18
CA ILE A 32 -2.69 -7.85 -3.57
C ILE A 32 -3.09 -8.57 -4.86
N ASN A 33 -2.29 -8.41 -5.90
CA ASN A 33 -2.60 -8.93 -7.23
C ASN A 33 -2.09 -10.36 -7.41
N PHE A 34 -0.92 -10.68 -6.87
CA PHE A 34 -0.40 -12.05 -6.83
C PHE A 34 0.68 -12.21 -5.75
N SER A 35 0.89 -13.44 -5.30
CA SER A 35 2.08 -13.83 -4.54
C SER A 35 2.69 -15.06 -5.20
N TRP A 36 4.02 -15.08 -5.30
CA TRP A 36 4.80 -16.20 -5.80
C TRP A 36 5.95 -16.49 -4.82
N LYS A 37 6.29 -17.76 -4.63
CA LYS A 37 7.35 -18.19 -3.72
C LYS A 37 8.11 -19.36 -4.31
N ASP A 38 9.44 -19.30 -4.24
CA ASP A 38 10.35 -20.44 -4.46
C ASP A 38 11.24 -20.67 -3.23
N ASP A 39 12.24 -21.54 -3.35
CA ASP A 39 13.15 -21.89 -2.24
C ASP A 39 14.01 -20.71 -1.75
N ARG A 40 14.09 -19.61 -2.50
CA ARG A 40 15.00 -18.48 -2.22
C ARG A 40 14.30 -17.12 -2.17
N ASN A 41 13.10 -16.99 -2.72
CA ASN A 41 12.45 -15.72 -2.97
C ASN A 41 10.95 -15.77 -2.67
N ILE A 42 10.43 -14.65 -2.20
CA ILE A 42 9.00 -14.36 -2.11
C ILE A 42 8.76 -13.08 -2.91
N LEU A 43 7.89 -13.17 -3.91
CA LEU A 43 7.40 -12.04 -4.68
C LEU A 43 5.96 -11.75 -4.27
N ILE A 44 5.69 -10.49 -3.94
CA ILE A 44 4.36 -10.00 -3.61
C ILE A 44 4.09 -8.83 -4.54
N ALA A 45 3.09 -8.97 -5.40
CA ALA A 45 2.64 -7.87 -6.24
C ALA A 45 1.51 -7.11 -5.58
N LEU A 46 1.79 -5.83 -5.36
CA LEU A 46 0.88 -4.89 -4.75
C LEU A 46 0.18 -4.08 -5.84
N GLU A 47 -0.90 -3.41 -5.46
CA GLU A 47 -1.48 -2.37 -6.30
C GLU A 47 -0.44 -1.27 -6.55
N LEU A 48 -0.35 -0.80 -7.80
CA LEU A 48 0.52 0.31 -8.14
C LEU A 48 -0.01 1.59 -7.49
N GLY A 49 0.79 2.21 -6.63
CA GLY A 49 0.52 3.56 -6.13
C GLY A 49 1.26 4.63 -6.91
N GLY A 50 1.07 5.88 -6.48
CA GLY A 50 1.94 6.98 -6.86
C GLY A 50 3.25 6.95 -6.10
N GLN A 51 3.85 8.13 -5.94
CA GLN A 51 5.08 8.31 -5.16
C GLN A 51 4.83 8.31 -3.65
N ASP A 52 5.91 8.15 -2.90
CA ASP A 52 5.93 8.30 -1.44
C ASP A 52 5.65 9.74 -0.99
N LEU A 53 5.35 9.92 0.31
CA LEU A 53 4.99 11.23 0.84
C LEU A 53 6.15 12.25 0.84
N GLU A 54 7.40 11.79 1.02
CA GLU A 54 8.59 12.65 1.00
C GLU A 54 8.73 13.30 -0.38
N THR A 55 8.76 12.46 -1.43
CA THR A 55 8.80 12.88 -2.83
C THR A 55 7.61 13.76 -3.16
N TYR A 56 6.40 13.37 -2.74
CA TYR A 56 5.18 14.13 -3.00
C TYR A 56 5.18 15.53 -2.41
N TYR A 57 5.68 15.67 -1.19
CA TYR A 57 5.81 16.96 -0.53
C TYR A 57 6.83 17.84 -1.25
N HIS A 58 8.02 17.33 -1.54
CA HIS A 58 9.10 18.09 -2.15
C HIS A 58 8.80 18.59 -3.57
N GLU A 59 8.06 17.82 -4.36
CA GLU A 59 7.64 18.25 -5.70
C GLU A 59 6.62 19.39 -5.69
N ARG A 60 5.78 19.47 -4.65
CA ARG A 60 4.66 20.42 -4.57
C ARG A 60 4.97 21.65 -3.73
N VAL A 61 5.92 21.54 -2.81
CA VAL A 61 6.35 22.62 -1.93
C VAL A 61 7.72 23.13 -2.39
N PRO A 62 7.78 24.27 -3.12
CA PRO A 62 9.05 24.83 -3.55
C PRO A 62 9.91 25.24 -2.35
N GLN A 63 11.17 24.79 -2.34
CA GLN A 63 12.11 25.01 -1.23
C GLN A 63 12.52 26.48 -1.03
N HIS A 64 12.18 27.38 -1.96
CA HIS A 64 12.64 28.77 -1.96
C HIS A 64 11.47 29.77 -2.05
N GLY A 65 11.03 30.25 -0.89
CA GLY A 65 10.17 31.43 -0.81
C GLY A 65 9.33 31.52 0.46
N ARG A 66 9.68 32.45 1.37
CA ARG A 66 8.86 32.80 2.56
C ARG A 66 7.41 33.22 2.21
N ARG A 67 7.14 33.56 0.94
CA ARG A 67 5.83 34.01 0.43
C ARG A 67 4.73 32.94 0.43
N ARG A 68 5.03 31.66 0.67
CA ARG A 68 4.05 30.55 0.62
C ARG A 68 3.88 29.75 1.91
N ALA A 69 4.37 30.24 3.05
CA ALA A 69 4.33 29.50 4.32
C ALA A 69 2.92 28.99 4.69
N LYS A 70 1.88 29.84 4.60
CA LYS A 70 0.49 29.45 4.91
C LYS A 70 -0.08 28.41 3.94
N SER A 71 0.24 28.48 2.65
CA SER A 71 -0.22 27.47 1.69
C SER A 71 0.48 26.13 1.88
N ASN A 72 1.76 26.16 2.28
CA ASN A 72 2.52 24.96 2.58
C ASN A 72 2.00 24.28 3.85
N GLU A 73 1.66 25.07 4.87
CA GLU A 73 1.02 24.58 6.10
C GLU A 73 -0.33 23.92 5.79
N ALA A 74 -1.20 24.60 5.02
CA ALA A 74 -2.48 24.03 4.62
C ALA A 74 -2.32 22.71 3.85
N PHE A 75 -1.31 22.63 2.96
CA PHE A 75 -1.00 21.42 2.21
C PHE A 75 -0.47 20.29 3.12
N LEU A 76 0.42 20.61 4.05
CA LEU A 76 0.93 19.65 5.04
C LEU A 76 -0.19 19.10 5.92
N ILE A 77 -1.15 19.94 6.32
CA ILE A 77 -2.35 19.50 7.05
C ILE A 77 -3.15 18.47 6.24
N LYS A 78 -3.31 18.66 4.91
CA LYS A 78 -4.00 17.68 4.06
C LYS A 78 -3.28 16.33 4.03
N ILE A 79 -1.94 16.34 3.97
CA ILE A 79 -1.11 15.13 4.02
C ILE A 79 -1.27 14.42 5.37
N ILE A 80 -1.15 15.15 6.48
CA ILE A 80 -1.27 14.59 7.83
C ILE A 80 -2.67 13.97 8.03
N LYS A 81 -3.74 14.63 7.57
CA LYS A 81 -5.09 14.05 7.60
C LYS A 81 -5.17 12.72 6.85
N GLY A 82 -4.58 12.65 5.66
CA GLY A 82 -4.52 11.43 4.86
C GLY A 82 -3.82 10.30 5.59
N ALA A 83 -2.59 10.55 6.07
CA ALA A 83 -1.80 9.57 6.81
C ALA A 83 -2.52 9.09 8.08
N ALA A 84 -3.14 10.01 8.82
CA ALA A 84 -3.93 9.68 10.01
C ALA A 84 -5.14 8.79 9.69
N LEU A 85 -5.84 9.04 8.56
CA LEU A 85 -6.96 8.21 8.13
C LEU A 85 -6.50 6.80 7.72
N ALA A 86 -5.39 6.68 7.00
CA ALA A 86 -4.81 5.39 6.63
C ALA A 86 -4.40 4.58 7.87
N LEU A 87 -3.73 5.23 8.84
CA LEU A 87 -3.38 4.61 10.12
C LEU A 87 -4.61 4.21 10.93
N ALA A 88 -5.61 5.09 11.03
CA ALA A 88 -6.85 4.81 11.75
C ALA A 88 -7.59 3.59 11.18
N GLN A 89 -7.52 3.37 9.86
CA GLN A 89 -8.06 2.16 9.24
C GLN A 89 -7.28 0.91 9.66
N PHE A 90 -5.95 0.97 9.65
CA PHE A 90 -5.11 -0.17 10.03
C PHE A 90 -5.21 -0.49 11.53
N HIS A 91 -5.31 0.53 12.38
CA HIS A 91 -5.46 0.40 13.84
C HIS A 91 -6.74 -0.32 14.29
N LYS A 92 -7.69 -0.58 13.39
CA LYS A 92 -8.81 -1.48 13.67
C LYS A 92 -8.38 -2.96 13.79
N TYR A 93 -7.22 -3.32 13.24
CA TYR A 93 -6.77 -4.70 13.08
C TYR A 93 -5.36 -4.95 13.62
N GLY A 94 -4.54 -3.91 13.80
CA GLY A 94 -3.14 -4.07 14.15
C GLY A 94 -2.39 -2.76 14.38
N GLY A 95 -1.13 -2.86 14.78
CA GLY A 95 -0.22 -1.71 14.89
C GLY A 95 0.94 -1.83 13.90
N HIS A 96 1.28 -0.73 13.22
CA HIS A 96 2.26 -0.75 12.12
C HIS A 96 3.72 -0.78 12.59
N ASN A 97 4.02 -0.12 13.70
CA ASN A 97 5.33 -0.02 14.37
C ASN A 97 6.48 0.64 13.57
N ASP A 98 6.29 1.02 12.30
CA ASP A 98 7.29 1.73 11.49
C ASP A 98 6.66 2.89 10.71
N ILE A 99 6.15 3.88 11.45
CA ILE A 99 5.45 5.03 10.86
C ILE A 99 6.48 6.08 10.42
N LYS A 100 6.69 6.16 9.11
CA LYS A 100 7.55 7.13 8.41
C LYS A 100 6.99 7.43 7.03
N ASP A 101 7.45 8.51 6.41
CA ASP A 101 6.93 9.09 5.16
C ASP A 101 7.09 8.21 3.92
N ASP A 102 8.18 7.44 3.83
CA ASP A 102 8.41 6.44 2.77
C ASP A 102 7.43 5.24 2.84
N ASN A 103 6.83 4.98 4.01
CA ASN A 103 5.82 3.94 4.22
C ASN A 103 4.39 4.40 3.87
N PHE A 104 4.23 5.58 3.28
CA PHE A 104 2.96 6.04 2.72
C PHE A 104 3.11 6.37 1.25
N ILE A 105 2.23 5.82 0.43
CA ILE A 105 2.16 6.13 -1.01
C ILE A 105 0.89 6.91 -1.32
N VAL A 106 1.01 7.90 -2.19
CA VAL A 106 -0.14 8.69 -2.63
C VAL A 106 -0.99 7.87 -3.62
N SER A 107 -2.31 7.88 -3.45
CA SER A 107 -3.24 7.25 -4.40
C SER A 107 -3.12 7.92 -5.77
N LEU A 108 -3.15 7.14 -6.85
CA LEU A 108 -3.18 7.67 -8.22
C LEU A 108 -4.48 8.44 -8.50
N ASP A 109 -5.57 8.01 -7.86
CA ASP A 109 -6.85 8.70 -7.89
C ASP A 109 -6.91 9.71 -6.74
N GLN A 110 -6.49 10.95 -6.98
CA GLN A 110 -6.68 12.06 -6.04
C GLN A 110 -7.92 12.88 -6.42
N ASP A 111 -8.77 13.20 -5.45
CA ASP A 111 -9.69 14.32 -5.60
C ASP A 111 -8.96 15.64 -5.32
N THR A 112 -8.73 16.43 -6.37
CA THR A 112 -8.00 17.70 -6.28
C THR A 112 -8.72 18.76 -5.43
N ASN A 113 -10.02 18.60 -5.18
CA ASN A 113 -10.83 19.51 -4.38
C ASN A 113 -10.96 19.06 -2.91
N ALA A 114 -10.51 17.85 -2.57
CA ALA A 114 -10.61 17.33 -1.22
C ALA A 114 -9.71 18.09 -0.22
N ASP A 115 -10.13 18.12 1.03
CA ASP A 115 -9.37 18.66 2.16
C ASP A 115 -8.40 17.64 2.77
N VAL A 116 -8.22 16.51 2.09
CA VAL A 116 -7.40 15.35 2.45
C VAL A 116 -6.64 14.90 1.20
N ILE A 117 -5.39 14.47 1.37
CA ILE A 117 -4.66 13.72 0.33
C ILE A 117 -4.89 12.24 0.58
N ASP A 118 -5.39 11.51 -0.41
CA ASP A 118 -5.61 10.07 -0.27
C ASP A 118 -4.28 9.34 -0.31
N VAL A 119 -3.93 8.64 0.77
CA VAL A 119 -2.69 7.87 0.90
C VAL A 119 -2.98 6.44 1.30
N LYS A 120 -2.04 5.55 1.00
CA LYS A 120 -2.06 4.14 1.40
C LYS A 120 -0.85 3.87 2.26
N LEU A 121 -1.08 3.20 3.39
CA LEU A 121 -0.01 2.67 4.23
C LEU A 121 0.56 1.41 3.58
N ILE A 122 1.88 1.31 3.50
CA ILE A 122 2.61 0.17 2.96
C ILE A 122 3.68 -0.32 3.94
N ASP A 123 4.47 -1.32 3.52
CA ASP A 123 5.54 -1.94 4.29
C ASP A 123 5.12 -2.41 5.68
N PHE A 124 4.42 -3.54 5.73
CA PHE A 124 3.88 -4.11 6.96
C PHE A 124 4.86 -5.06 7.68
N ASN A 125 6.16 -5.00 7.37
CA ASN A 125 7.14 -5.99 7.86
C ASN A 125 7.32 -5.99 9.39
N THR A 126 7.15 -4.84 10.02
CA THR A 126 7.26 -4.64 11.48
C THR A 126 5.89 -4.60 12.16
N SER A 127 4.82 -4.72 11.36
CA SER A 127 3.46 -4.65 11.84
C SER A 127 3.09 -5.90 12.63
N HIS A 128 2.16 -5.73 13.56
CA HIS A 128 1.52 -6.83 14.27
C HIS A 128 0.01 -6.72 14.09
N LEU A 129 -0.65 -7.87 13.99
CA LEU A 129 -2.10 -7.93 14.11
C LEU A 129 -2.47 -7.96 15.60
N SER A 130 -3.50 -7.22 15.96
CA SER A 130 -4.06 -7.28 17.29
C SER A 130 -5.02 -8.46 17.35
N ASP A 131 -4.88 -9.33 18.34
CA ASP A 131 -5.86 -10.35 18.68
C ASP A 131 -7.10 -9.69 19.29
N VAL A 132 -7.87 -8.96 18.49
CA VAL A 132 -9.14 -8.38 18.94
C VAL A 132 -10.29 -9.12 18.26
N VAL A 133 -10.73 -10.14 19.01
CA VAL A 133 -12.11 -10.65 19.28
C VAL A 133 -13.19 -10.36 18.25
#